data_AF-A0A925FCV9-F1
#
_entry.id   AF-A0A925FCV9-F1
#
_cell.length_a   1.000
_cell.length_b   1.000
_cell.length_c   1.000
_cell.angle_alpha   90.00
_cell.angle_beta   90.00
_cell.angle_gamma   90.00
#
_symmetry.space_group_name_H-M   'P 1'
#
loop_
_entity.id
_entity.type
_entity.pdbx_description
1 polymer ?
#
loop_
_entity_poly.entity_id
_entity_poly.type
_entity_poly.pdbx_seq_one_letter_code
_entity_poly.pdbx_strand_id
1 'polypeptide(L)'
;MKMHPVFFAALFLPLASFSAGPHPVWPPNARVFQLLQNRLNASTLASFDPAARIDSLALTLRPDGSWPDLDYADRGRSRWQPSTHWDRILLLTQAYRSTRHPAFNQPGLSEAIGRAIAYWNAKKPTSPNYWWNAIGVPLKMGEALLLLDENLPEAVRTNALRLMKLGIKPDFYDYHGPATGQNQVWLATIHLMAGVLERDSLALRRAFGALHDEIKVTSGEGIQPD
;
A
#
# COMPACT_ATOMS: atom_id res chain seq x y z
N MET A 1 17.51 -6.47 6.71
CA MET A 1 16.13 -5.96 6.61
C MET A 1 16.17 -4.74 5.69
N LYS A 2 15.72 -4.85 4.44
CA LYS A 2 15.69 -3.70 3.52
C LYS A 2 14.50 -2.82 3.94
N MET A 3 14.75 -1.55 4.29
CA MET A 3 13.70 -0.58 4.57
C MET A 3 12.83 -0.39 3.31
N HIS A 4 11.50 -0.36 3.49
CA HIS A 4 10.56 -0.06 2.40
C HIS A 4 10.76 1.40 1.94
N PRO A 5 10.88 1.67 0.64
CA PRO A 5 11.23 3.01 0.10
C PRO A 5 10.18 4.11 0.34
N VAL A 6 8.98 3.77 0.83
CA VAL A 6 7.89 4.74 1.10
C VAL A 6 8.23 5.72 2.24
N PHE A 7 9.17 5.38 3.12
CA PHE A 7 9.53 6.20 4.29
C PHE A 7 10.02 7.61 3.97
N PHE A 8 10.66 7.83 2.81
CA PHE A 8 11.28 9.13 2.51
C PHE A 8 10.35 10.11 1.78
N ALA A 9 9.24 9.67 1.20
CA ALA A 9 8.39 10.54 0.38
C ALA A 9 7.49 11.50 1.21
N ALA A 10 7.32 11.24 2.51
CA ALA A 10 6.47 12.04 3.38
C ALA A 10 7.21 13.16 4.14
N LEU A 11 8.55 13.16 4.16
CA LEU A 11 9.37 14.02 5.04
C LEU A 11 9.79 15.37 4.42
N PHE A 12 9.61 15.60 3.12
CA PHE A 12 9.95 16.87 2.48
C PHE A 12 8.72 17.57 1.90
N LEU A 13 7.83 18.02 2.78
CA LEU A 13 7.03 19.21 2.50
C LEU A 13 7.95 20.43 2.72
N PRO A 14 7.95 21.45 1.85
CA PRO A 14 8.55 22.73 2.22
C PRO A 14 7.81 23.21 3.46
N LEU A 15 8.55 23.48 4.53
CA LEU A 15 8.07 24.18 5.71
C LEU A 15 7.61 25.58 5.26
N ALA A 16 6.36 25.71 4.82
CA ALA A 16 5.70 27.00 4.84
C ALA A 16 5.56 27.36 6.32
N SER A 17 6.10 28.52 6.69
CA SER A 17 6.23 29.02 8.05
C SER A 17 5.02 28.70 8.92
N PHE A 18 5.22 27.88 9.96
CA PHE A 18 4.19 27.55 10.95
C PHE A 18 3.96 28.75 11.85
N SER A 19 2.81 29.41 11.69
CA SER A 19 2.25 30.29 12.69
C SER A 19 1.58 29.44 13.78
N ALA A 20 1.91 29.71 15.04
CA ALA A 20 1.28 29.12 16.21
C ALA A 20 -0.19 29.58 16.31
N GLY A 21 -1.09 28.84 15.67
CA GLY A 21 -2.55 28.99 15.72
C GLY A 21 -3.23 27.61 15.70
N PRO A 22 -4.53 27.51 16.07
CA PRO A 22 -5.17 26.24 16.33
C PRO A 22 -5.33 25.44 15.03
N HIS A 23 -4.57 24.35 14.92
CA HIS A 23 -4.51 23.33 13.86
C HIS A 23 -4.51 23.83 12.40
N PRO A 24 -3.57 23.36 11.54
CA PRO A 24 -3.61 23.68 10.12
C PRO A 24 -4.96 23.24 9.52
N VAL A 25 -5.79 24.21 9.13
CA VAL A 25 -7.00 23.97 8.34
C VAL A 25 -6.54 23.55 6.96
N TRP A 26 -6.44 22.24 6.75
CA TRP A 26 -6.08 21.68 5.46
C TRP A 26 -7.22 21.98 4.47
N PRO A 27 -7.02 22.79 3.42
CA PRO A 27 -8.09 23.04 2.47
C PRO A 27 -8.43 21.71 1.78
N PRO A 28 -9.70 21.27 1.81
CA PRO A 28 -10.14 20.03 1.17
C PRO A 28 -10.26 20.27 -0.34
N ASN A 29 -9.14 20.56 -1.01
CA ASN A 29 -9.13 20.71 -2.45
C ASN A 29 -8.59 19.44 -3.11
N ALA A 30 -9.21 19.05 -4.23
CA ALA A 30 -8.84 17.87 -5.02
C ALA A 30 -7.32 17.82 -5.35
N ARG A 31 -6.66 18.98 -5.36
CA ARG A 31 -5.21 19.14 -5.59
C ARG A 31 -4.36 18.38 -4.58
N VAL A 32 -4.77 18.31 -3.30
CA VAL A 32 -4.00 17.59 -2.26
C VAL A 32 -3.95 16.10 -2.56
N PHE A 33 -5.09 15.48 -2.82
CA PHE A 33 -5.13 14.05 -3.07
C PHE A 33 -4.33 13.70 -4.32
N GLN A 34 -4.42 14.50 -5.37
CA GLN A 34 -3.60 14.33 -6.57
C GLN A 34 -2.11 14.46 -6.27
N LEU A 35 -1.71 15.46 -5.49
CA LEU A 35 -0.31 15.67 -5.11
C LEU A 35 0.23 14.48 -4.31
N LEU A 36 -0.53 13.98 -3.34
CA LEU A 36 -0.15 12.81 -2.54
C LEU A 36 -0.05 11.55 -3.41
N GLN A 37 -1.05 11.29 -4.27
CA GLN A 37 -1.02 10.17 -5.20
C GLN A 37 0.21 10.24 -6.12
N ASN A 38 0.52 11.41 -6.68
CA ASN A 38 1.70 11.60 -7.53
C ASN A 38 3.01 11.29 -6.78
N ARG A 39 3.15 11.75 -5.53
CA ARG A 39 4.34 11.49 -4.70
C ARG A 39 4.49 10.02 -4.35
N LEU A 40 3.40 9.37 -3.94
CA LEU A 40 3.38 7.95 -3.62
C LEU A 40 3.68 7.10 -4.86
N ASN A 41 3.11 7.44 -6.01
CA ASN A 41 3.37 6.77 -7.29
C ASN A 41 4.83 6.96 -7.72
N ALA A 42 5.40 8.15 -7.58
CA ALA A 42 6.79 8.40 -7.90
C ALA A 42 7.75 7.57 -7.03
N SER A 43 7.49 7.49 -5.72
CA SER A 43 8.24 6.63 -4.79
C SER A 43 8.13 5.15 -5.17
N THR A 44 6.92 4.69 -5.48
CA THR A 44 6.65 3.31 -5.89
C THR A 44 7.41 2.96 -7.18
N LEU A 45 7.34 3.82 -8.20
CA LEU A 45 8.02 3.61 -9.49
C LEU A 45 9.55 3.74 -9.39
N ALA A 46 10.08 4.55 -8.47
CA ALA A 46 11.52 4.67 -8.27
C ALA A 46 12.17 3.36 -7.76
N SER A 47 11.37 2.48 -7.16
CA SER A 47 11.82 1.16 -6.69
C SER A 47 11.73 0.04 -7.74
N PHE A 48 11.14 0.33 -8.91
CA PHE A 48 10.95 -0.66 -9.97
C PHE A 48 12.29 -1.08 -10.57
N ASP A 49 12.53 -2.40 -10.65
CA ASP A 49 13.64 -2.98 -11.39
C ASP A 49 13.22 -3.26 -12.85
N PRO A 50 13.71 -2.49 -13.84
CA PRO A 50 13.35 -2.70 -15.24
C PRO A 50 13.84 -4.01 -15.84
N ALA A 51 14.80 -4.69 -15.19
CA ALA A 51 15.31 -5.99 -15.63
C ALA A 51 14.46 -7.17 -15.12
N ALA A 52 13.45 -6.89 -14.30
CA ALA A 52 12.56 -7.92 -13.78
C ALA A 52 11.82 -8.65 -14.91
N ARG A 53 11.63 -9.97 -14.75
CA ARG A 53 11.05 -10.84 -15.79
C ARG A 53 9.51 -10.78 -15.77
N ILE A 54 8.96 -9.65 -16.21
CA ILE A 54 7.51 -9.38 -16.26
C ILE A 54 6.77 -10.36 -17.18
N ASP A 55 7.32 -10.63 -18.37
CA ASP A 55 6.64 -11.47 -19.37
C ASP A 55 6.40 -12.88 -18.85
N SER A 56 7.38 -13.48 -18.17
CA SER A 56 7.23 -14.80 -17.58
C SER A 56 6.14 -14.83 -16.50
N LEU A 57 5.96 -13.76 -15.74
CA LEU A 57 4.94 -13.67 -14.71
C LEU A 57 3.54 -13.53 -15.32
N ALA A 58 3.40 -12.70 -16.36
CA ALA A 58 2.13 -12.54 -17.07
C ALA A 58 1.73 -13.82 -17.83
N LEU A 59 2.68 -14.49 -18.48
CA LEU A 59 2.44 -15.73 -19.25
C LEU A 59 2.06 -16.93 -18.38
N THR A 60 2.55 -17.00 -17.14
CA THR A 60 2.26 -18.12 -16.22
C THR A 60 1.02 -17.89 -15.36
N LEU A 61 0.40 -16.71 -15.43
CA LEU A 61 -0.85 -16.42 -14.74
C LEU A 61 -1.97 -17.27 -15.34
N ARG A 62 -2.63 -18.07 -14.50
CA ARG A 62 -3.77 -18.90 -14.92
C ARG A 62 -4.98 -18.04 -15.27
N PRO A 63 -5.96 -18.58 -16.04
CA PRO A 63 -7.19 -17.87 -16.36
C PRO A 63 -7.98 -17.40 -15.12
N ASP A 64 -7.87 -18.10 -13.99
CA ASP A 64 -8.53 -17.73 -12.74
C ASP A 64 -7.82 -16.60 -11.97
N GLY A 65 -6.65 -16.16 -12.42
CA GLY A 65 -5.84 -15.13 -11.76
C GLY A 65 -4.85 -15.68 -10.71
N SER A 66 -4.69 -17.00 -10.60
CA SER A 66 -3.67 -17.59 -9.73
C SER A 66 -2.36 -17.87 -10.46
N TRP A 67 -1.27 -17.91 -9.68
CA TRP A 67 0.00 -18.45 -10.16
C TRP A 67 0.18 -19.90 -9.70
N PRO A 68 0.58 -20.83 -10.60
CA PRO A 68 0.65 -22.26 -10.33
C PRO A 68 1.73 -22.67 -9.33
N ASP A 69 2.78 -21.85 -9.19
CA ASP A 69 3.95 -22.12 -8.38
C ASP A 69 3.82 -21.58 -6.94
N LEU A 70 2.71 -20.91 -6.60
CA LEU A 70 2.43 -20.44 -5.24
C LEU A 70 1.51 -21.44 -4.53
N ASP A 71 1.93 -21.90 -3.36
CA ASP A 71 1.04 -22.63 -2.44
C ASP A 71 0.14 -21.65 -1.69
N TYR A 72 -1.11 -21.53 -2.14
CA TYR A 72 -2.11 -20.67 -1.49
C TYR A 72 -2.63 -21.21 -0.14
N ALA A 73 -2.32 -22.46 0.20
CA ALA A 73 -2.65 -23.08 1.48
C ALA A 73 -1.52 -22.94 2.51
N ASP A 74 -0.36 -22.41 2.11
CA ASP A 74 0.79 -22.22 3.00
C ASP A 74 0.43 -21.40 4.25
N ARG A 75 0.94 -21.87 5.39
CA ARG A 75 0.74 -21.27 6.72
C ARG A 75 2.05 -20.81 7.36
N GLY A 76 3.13 -20.69 6.58
CA GLY A 76 4.41 -20.18 7.03
C GLY A 76 4.26 -18.80 7.71
N ARG A 77 4.87 -18.65 8.90
CA ARG A 77 4.79 -17.40 9.68
C ARG A 77 5.79 -16.34 9.20
N SER A 78 7.00 -16.77 8.83
CA SER A 78 8.08 -15.88 8.39
C SER A 78 8.09 -15.67 6.88
N ARG A 79 7.98 -16.77 6.11
CA ARG A 79 7.78 -16.73 4.65
C ARG A 79 6.40 -17.29 4.39
N TRP A 80 5.48 -16.41 4.04
CA TRP A 80 4.10 -16.78 3.70
C TRP A 80 3.93 -16.67 2.19
N GLN A 81 3.91 -17.80 1.48
CA GLN A 81 3.91 -17.82 0.02
C GLN A 81 2.77 -17.01 -0.64
N PRO A 82 1.54 -16.99 -0.11
CA PRO A 82 0.47 -16.17 -0.68
C PRO A 82 0.83 -14.68 -0.77
N SER A 83 1.69 -14.15 0.12
CA SER A 83 2.12 -12.75 0.03
C SER A 83 2.84 -12.41 -1.27
N THR A 84 3.49 -13.40 -1.91
CA THR A 84 4.17 -13.25 -3.21
C THR A 84 3.19 -12.96 -4.35
N HIS A 85 1.91 -13.30 -4.19
CA HIS A 85 0.87 -12.92 -5.14
C HIS A 85 0.81 -11.38 -5.31
N TRP A 86 0.84 -10.63 -4.21
CA TRP A 86 0.83 -9.17 -4.26
C TRP A 86 2.18 -8.56 -4.61
N ASP A 87 3.30 -9.24 -4.35
CA ASP A 87 4.61 -8.84 -4.91
C ASP A 87 4.57 -8.84 -6.44
N ARG A 88 4.00 -9.89 -7.03
CA ARG A 88 3.86 -10.02 -8.48
C ARG A 88 2.89 -9.01 -9.05
N ILE A 89 1.73 -8.79 -8.41
CA ILE A 89 0.80 -7.73 -8.83
C ILE A 89 1.49 -6.38 -8.85
N LEU A 90 2.20 -6.01 -7.79
CA LEU A 90 2.92 -4.74 -7.70
C LEU A 90 3.94 -4.61 -8.82
N LEU A 91 4.74 -5.66 -9.05
CA LEU A 91 5.77 -5.67 -10.08
C LEU A 91 5.18 -5.53 -11.49
N LEU A 92 4.11 -6.28 -11.81
CA LEU A 92 3.38 -6.15 -13.07
C LEU A 92 2.79 -4.73 -13.21
N THR A 93 2.27 -4.16 -12.13
CA THR A 93 1.68 -2.82 -12.10
C THR A 93 2.74 -1.73 -12.34
N GLN A 94 3.92 -1.85 -11.73
CA GLN A 94 5.03 -0.94 -11.98
C GLN A 94 5.46 -0.99 -13.45
N ALA A 95 5.55 -2.19 -14.05
CA ALA A 95 5.85 -2.35 -15.48
C ALA A 95 4.76 -1.75 -16.38
N TYR A 96 3.48 -1.93 -16.02
CA TYR A 96 2.33 -1.36 -16.71
C TYR A 96 2.32 0.17 -16.67
N ARG A 97 2.82 0.79 -15.59
CA ARG A 97 2.79 2.26 -15.39
C ARG A 97 4.12 2.96 -15.64
N SER A 98 5.18 2.23 -15.94
CA SER A 98 6.50 2.80 -16.25
C SER A 98 6.58 3.21 -17.73
N THR A 99 6.63 4.52 -18.01
CA THR A 99 6.58 5.09 -19.38
C THR A 99 7.69 4.65 -20.32
N ARG A 100 8.80 4.13 -19.77
CA ARG A 100 9.95 3.64 -20.55
C ARG A 100 9.95 2.12 -20.74
N HIS A 101 9.02 1.41 -20.12
CA HIS A 101 8.94 -0.05 -20.20
C HIS A 101 8.06 -0.47 -21.39
N PRO A 102 8.41 -1.54 -22.15
CA PRO A 102 7.60 -2.00 -23.29
C PRO A 102 6.15 -2.36 -22.93
N ALA A 103 5.93 -2.74 -21.67
CA ALA A 103 4.61 -3.08 -21.15
C ALA A 103 3.75 -1.86 -20.73
N PHE A 104 4.23 -0.63 -20.94
CA PHE A 104 3.51 0.59 -20.59
C PHE A 104 2.11 0.62 -21.21
N ASN A 105 1.09 0.74 -20.37
CA ASN A 105 -0.32 0.80 -20.74
C ASN A 105 -0.82 -0.35 -21.64
N GLN A 106 -0.14 -1.50 -21.67
CA GLN A 106 -0.57 -2.64 -22.48
C GLN A 106 -1.89 -3.24 -21.95
N PRO A 107 -2.97 -3.33 -22.76
CA PRO A 107 -4.28 -3.81 -22.30
C PRO A 107 -4.23 -5.23 -21.71
N GLY A 108 -3.52 -6.15 -22.37
CA GLY A 108 -3.40 -7.53 -21.89
C GLY A 108 -2.74 -7.64 -20.51
N LEU A 109 -1.82 -6.73 -20.18
CA LEU A 109 -1.21 -6.68 -18.85
C LEU A 109 -2.18 -6.12 -17.80
N SER A 110 -2.96 -5.09 -18.14
CA SER A 110 -4.03 -4.57 -17.27
C SER A 110 -5.06 -5.65 -16.93
N GLU A 111 -5.52 -6.41 -17.93
CA GLU A 111 -6.44 -7.52 -17.73
C GLU A 111 -5.85 -8.62 -16.84
N ALA A 112 -4.57 -8.96 -17.03
CA ALA A 112 -3.87 -9.92 -16.18
C ALA A 112 -3.80 -9.45 -14.72
N ILE A 113 -3.44 -8.19 -14.49
CA ILE A 113 -3.41 -7.57 -13.15
C ILE A 113 -4.82 -7.61 -12.52
N GLY A 114 -5.85 -7.23 -13.29
CA GLY A 114 -7.24 -7.25 -12.83
C GLY A 114 -7.71 -8.65 -12.40
N ARG A 115 -7.38 -9.69 -13.18
CA ARG A 115 -7.69 -11.09 -12.83
C ARG A 115 -6.96 -11.54 -11.56
N ALA A 116 -5.69 -11.18 -11.40
CA ALA A 116 -4.92 -11.51 -10.19
C ALA A 116 -5.55 -10.88 -8.94
N ILE A 117 -5.89 -9.58 -8.99
CA ILE A 117 -6.58 -8.90 -7.88
C ILE A 117 -7.94 -9.55 -7.60
N ALA A 118 -8.70 -9.90 -8.64
CA ALA A 118 -9.99 -10.58 -8.49
C ALA A 118 -9.85 -11.95 -7.82
N TYR A 119 -8.81 -12.72 -8.16
CA TYR A 119 -8.50 -13.99 -7.50
C TYR A 119 -8.27 -13.81 -6.00
N TRP A 120 -7.41 -12.85 -5.63
CA TRP A 120 -7.14 -12.54 -4.22
C TRP A 120 -8.41 -12.15 -3.47
N ASN A 121 -9.23 -11.28 -4.07
CA ASN A 121 -10.50 -10.84 -3.50
C ASN A 121 -11.48 -11.99 -3.26
N ALA A 122 -11.50 -12.99 -4.15
CA ALA A 122 -12.35 -14.16 -4.03
C ALA A 122 -11.83 -15.14 -2.97
N LYS A 123 -10.52 -15.42 -2.96
CA LYS A 123 -9.93 -16.42 -2.06
C LYS A 123 -9.67 -15.92 -0.64
N LYS A 124 -9.42 -14.62 -0.48
CA LYS A 124 -9.11 -13.95 0.79
C LYS A 124 -8.12 -14.75 1.66
N PRO A 125 -6.91 -15.09 1.16
CA PRO A 125 -5.94 -15.85 1.94
C PRO A 125 -5.60 -15.13 3.25
N THR A 126 -5.38 -15.88 4.32
CA THR A 126 -4.97 -15.33 5.62
C THR A 126 -3.78 -16.09 6.17
N SER A 127 -2.86 -15.36 6.80
CA SER A 127 -1.70 -15.89 7.49
C SER A 127 -1.97 -16.04 9.00
N PRO A 128 -1.43 -17.07 9.66
CA PRO A 128 -1.40 -17.13 11.13
C PRO A 128 -0.47 -16.07 11.77
N ASN A 129 0.41 -15.43 10.98
CA ASN A 129 1.11 -14.22 11.41
C ASN A 129 0.31 -13.00 10.94
N TYR A 130 -0.33 -12.31 11.89
CA TYR A 130 -1.25 -11.21 11.59
C TYR A 130 -0.59 -10.05 10.85
N TRP A 131 0.73 -9.88 10.99
CA TRP A 131 1.51 -8.90 10.24
C TRP A 131 1.28 -8.98 8.74
N TRP A 132 1.22 -10.18 8.16
CA TRP A 132 0.94 -10.31 6.72
C TRP A 132 -0.44 -9.81 6.33
N ASN A 133 -1.43 -9.99 7.21
CA ASN A 133 -2.83 -9.68 6.96
C ASN A 133 -3.10 -8.18 7.11
N ALA A 134 -2.52 -7.55 8.14
CA ALA A 134 -2.77 -6.16 8.50
C ALA A 134 -1.76 -5.19 7.90
N ILE A 135 -0.53 -5.64 7.58
CA ILE A 135 0.58 -4.77 7.21
C ILE A 135 1.25 -5.21 5.90
N GLY A 136 1.85 -6.41 5.87
CA GLY A 136 2.71 -6.84 4.78
C GLY A 136 2.05 -6.89 3.41
N VAL A 137 0.88 -7.51 3.29
CA VAL A 137 0.10 -7.50 2.04
C VAL A 137 -0.55 -6.14 1.79
N PRO A 138 -1.24 -5.50 2.76
CA PRO A 138 -1.83 -4.18 2.58
C PRO A 138 -0.90 -3.06 2.08
N LEU A 139 0.38 -3.05 2.47
CA LEU A 139 1.34 -2.08 1.94
C LEU A 139 1.49 -2.22 0.42
N LYS A 140 1.69 -3.44 -0.07
CA LYS A 140 1.80 -3.74 -1.51
C LYS A 140 0.49 -3.46 -2.24
N MET A 141 -0.65 -3.75 -1.60
CA MET A 141 -1.97 -3.41 -2.14
C MET A 141 -2.09 -1.91 -2.36
N GLY A 142 -1.73 -1.08 -1.39
CA GLY A 142 -1.81 0.37 -1.51
C GLY A 142 -0.96 0.92 -2.63
N GLU A 143 0.31 0.49 -2.70
CA GLU A 143 1.25 0.88 -3.76
C GLU A 143 0.72 0.51 -5.15
N ALA A 144 0.24 -0.72 -5.34
CA ALA A 144 -0.30 -1.17 -6.62
C ALA A 144 -1.61 -0.45 -6.98
N LEU A 145 -2.55 -0.31 -6.04
CA LEU A 145 -3.84 0.34 -6.28
C LEU A 145 -3.70 1.83 -6.61
N LEU A 146 -2.76 2.55 -6.00
CA LEU A 146 -2.48 3.96 -6.32
C LEU A 146 -1.95 4.15 -7.75
N LEU A 147 -1.19 3.17 -8.26
CA LEU A 147 -0.70 3.15 -9.64
C LEU A 147 -1.79 2.78 -10.66
N LEU A 148 -2.72 1.90 -10.29
CA LEU A 148 -3.82 1.44 -11.15
C LEU A 148 -4.98 2.44 -11.22
N ASP A 149 -5.26 3.14 -10.13
CA ASP A 149 -6.31 4.16 -9.99
C ASP A 149 -7.69 3.69 -10.49
N GLU A 150 -8.26 4.34 -11.51
CA GLU A 150 -9.59 4.04 -12.07
C GLU A 150 -9.59 2.90 -13.11
N ASN A 151 -8.45 2.23 -13.36
CA ASN A 151 -8.35 1.17 -14.37
C ASN A 151 -8.86 -0.21 -13.89
N LEU A 152 -9.58 -0.28 -12.76
CA LEU A 152 -10.15 -1.52 -12.22
C LEU A 152 -11.68 -1.47 -12.21
N PRO A 153 -12.36 -2.59 -12.46
CA PRO A 153 -13.79 -2.69 -12.21
C PRO A 153 -14.13 -2.29 -10.77
N GLU A 154 -15.17 -1.48 -10.58
CA GLU A 154 -15.52 -0.90 -9.28
C GLU A 154 -15.64 -1.96 -8.17
N ALA A 155 -16.30 -3.10 -8.45
CA ALA A 155 -16.44 -4.19 -7.49
C ALA A 155 -15.10 -4.82 -7.08
N VAL A 156 -14.12 -4.88 -7.99
CA VAL A 156 -12.77 -5.40 -7.71
C VAL A 156 -12.02 -4.39 -6.83
N ARG A 157 -12.09 -3.11 -7.18
CA ARG A 157 -11.46 -2.01 -6.44
C ARG A 157 -12.00 -1.91 -5.01
N THR A 158 -13.33 -1.89 -4.84
CA THR A 158 -13.99 -1.78 -3.54
C THR A 158 -13.63 -2.96 -2.62
N ASN A 159 -13.60 -4.19 -3.15
CA ASN A 159 -13.19 -5.35 -2.36
C ASN A 159 -11.71 -5.32 -1.99
N ALA A 160 -10.83 -4.88 -2.90
CA ALA A 160 -9.41 -4.74 -2.62
C ALA A 160 -9.16 -3.70 -1.51
N LEU A 161 -9.81 -2.53 -1.59
CA LEU A 161 -9.74 -1.49 -0.55
C LEU A 161 -10.23 -2.01 0.82
N ARG A 162 -11.32 -2.79 0.84
CA ARG A 162 -11.82 -3.40 2.06
C ARG A 162 -10.81 -4.37 2.70
N LEU A 163 -10.13 -5.19 1.89
CA LEU A 163 -9.11 -6.13 2.36
C LEU A 163 -7.80 -5.43 2.76
N MET A 164 -7.44 -4.34 2.08
CA MET A 164 -6.28 -3.52 2.43
C MET A 164 -6.43 -2.89 3.83
N LYS A 165 -7.65 -2.53 4.23
CA LYS A 165 -7.92 -1.83 5.48
C LYS A 165 -8.17 -2.72 6.71
N LEU A 166 -7.78 -4.00 6.69
CA LEU A 166 -8.09 -4.93 7.79
C LEU A 166 -7.62 -4.45 9.19
N GLY A 167 -6.43 -3.86 9.25
CA GLY A 167 -5.84 -3.29 10.48
C GLY A 167 -6.32 -1.88 10.84
N ILE A 168 -7.27 -1.29 10.10
CA ILE A 168 -7.77 0.07 10.36
C ILE A 168 -9.18 -0.04 10.97
N LYS A 169 -9.30 0.22 12.27
CA LYS A 169 -10.58 0.30 12.98
C LYS A 169 -11.04 1.76 13.08
N PRO A 170 -12.32 2.05 13.37
CA PRO A 170 -12.82 3.42 13.49
C PRO A 170 -11.99 4.30 14.44
N ASP A 171 -11.55 3.74 15.58
CA ASP A 171 -10.93 4.52 16.66
C ASP A 171 -9.43 4.25 16.87
N PHE A 172 -8.90 3.14 16.35
CA PHE A 172 -7.49 2.77 16.52
C PHE A 172 -6.95 1.94 15.34
N TYR A 173 -5.63 1.77 15.27
CA TYR A 173 -4.99 0.83 14.35
C TYR A 173 -4.78 -0.50 15.06
N ASP A 174 -5.35 -1.57 14.52
CA ASP A 174 -5.37 -2.88 15.15
C ASP A 174 -4.14 -3.72 14.77
N TYR A 175 -3.37 -4.08 15.78
CA TYR A 175 -2.32 -5.07 15.73
C TYR A 175 -2.27 -5.86 17.04
N HIS A 176 -3.27 -6.73 17.24
CA HIS A 176 -3.54 -7.41 18.52
C HIS A 176 -3.93 -6.43 19.64
N GLY A 177 -4.70 -5.40 19.28
CA GLY A 177 -4.96 -4.22 20.12
C GLY A 177 -4.43 -2.94 19.47
N PRO A 178 -4.47 -1.79 20.15
CA PRO A 178 -3.89 -0.55 19.66
C PRO A 178 -2.41 -0.72 19.30
N ALA A 179 -2.08 -0.50 18.03
CA ALA A 179 -0.72 -0.54 17.54
C ALA A 179 0.10 0.65 18.08
N THR A 180 1.40 0.45 18.23
CA THR A 180 2.39 1.46 18.64
C THR A 180 3.61 1.38 17.74
N GLY A 181 4.48 2.40 17.80
CA GLY A 181 5.81 2.37 17.21
C GLY A 181 5.77 2.05 15.71
N GLN A 182 6.57 1.08 15.30
CA GLN A 182 6.71 0.74 13.89
C GLN A 182 5.41 0.16 13.28
N ASN A 183 4.62 -0.59 14.05
CA ASN A 183 3.35 -1.13 13.58
C ASN A 183 2.32 -0.02 13.34
N GLN A 184 2.27 0.98 14.23
CA GLN A 184 1.43 2.17 14.04
C GLN A 184 1.84 2.94 12.78
N VAL A 185 3.14 3.17 12.56
CA VAL A 185 3.64 3.86 11.36
C VAL A 185 3.22 3.13 10.08
N TRP A 186 3.33 1.79 10.05
CA TRP A 186 2.92 1.02 8.89
C TRP A 186 1.42 1.08 8.63
N LEU A 187 0.60 0.93 9.68
CA LEU A 187 -0.86 1.01 9.57
C LEU A 187 -1.35 2.41 9.18
N ALA A 188 -0.70 3.46 9.72
CA ALA A 188 -0.96 4.84 9.32
C ALA A 188 -0.58 5.07 7.84
N THR A 189 0.50 4.47 7.35
CA THR A 189 0.89 4.53 5.93
C THR A 189 -0.15 3.87 5.03
N ILE A 190 -0.67 2.70 5.43
CA ILE A 190 -1.77 2.03 4.71
C ILE A 190 -3.03 2.92 4.72
N HIS A 191 -3.35 3.54 5.86
CA HIS A 191 -4.49 4.43 5.98
C HIS A 191 -4.34 5.70 5.12
N LEU A 192 -3.13 6.25 5.03
CA LEU A 192 -2.80 7.36 4.14
C LEU A 192 -3.08 6.99 2.68
N MET A 193 -2.58 5.85 2.21
CA MET A 193 -2.82 5.38 0.83
C MET A 193 -4.30 5.13 0.56
N ALA A 194 -5.02 4.53 1.51
CA ALA A 194 -6.46 4.33 1.40
C ALA A 194 -7.23 5.66 1.35
N GLY A 195 -6.87 6.63 2.20
CA GLY A 195 -7.47 7.97 2.20
C GLY A 195 -7.24 8.72 0.88
N VAL A 196 -6.08 8.51 0.23
CA VAL A 196 -5.84 9.03 -1.13
C VAL A 196 -6.75 8.37 -2.15
N LEU A 197 -6.84 7.04 -2.15
CA LEU A 197 -7.70 6.27 -3.06
C LEU A 197 -9.18 6.60 -2.89
N GLU A 198 -9.63 6.83 -1.66
CA GLU A 198 -11.04 7.08 -1.33
C GLU A 198 -11.39 8.59 -1.32
N ARG A 199 -10.40 9.46 -1.56
CA ARG A 199 -10.53 10.92 -1.45
C ARG A 199 -11.09 11.34 -0.06
N ASP A 200 -10.69 10.62 0.98
CA ASP A 200 -11.16 10.82 2.36
C ASP A 200 -10.18 11.69 3.16
N SER A 201 -10.59 12.95 3.41
CA SER A 201 -9.78 13.91 4.17
C SER A 201 -9.69 13.60 5.67
N LEU A 202 -10.66 12.88 6.25
CA LEU A 202 -10.62 12.45 7.64
C LEU A 202 -9.60 11.31 7.81
N ALA A 203 -9.58 10.37 6.87
CA ALA A 203 -8.55 9.33 6.80
C ALA A 203 -7.14 9.94 6.70
N LEU A 204 -6.94 10.94 5.82
CA LEU A 204 -5.66 11.65 5.73
C LEU A 204 -5.26 12.31 7.05
N ARG A 205 -6.17 13.07 7.68
CA ARG A 205 -5.90 13.73 8.96
C ARG A 205 -5.50 12.74 10.04
N ARG A 206 -6.21 11.61 10.15
CA ARG A 206 -5.91 10.58 11.12
C ARG A 206 -4.58 9.86 10.85
N ALA A 207 -4.29 9.57 9.58
CA ALA A 207 -3.02 8.97 9.19
C ALA A 207 -1.82 9.89 9.52
N PHE A 208 -1.89 11.16 9.13
CA PHE A 208 -0.83 12.13 9.44
C PHE A 208 -0.68 12.40 10.94
N GLY A 209 -1.79 12.51 11.69
CA GLY A 209 -1.75 12.67 13.15
C GLY A 209 -1.02 11.50 13.82
N ALA A 210 -1.36 10.26 13.46
CA ALA A 210 -0.72 9.09 14.03
C ALA A 210 0.77 8.95 13.67
N LEU A 211 1.18 9.40 12.48
CA LEU A 211 2.59 9.47 12.10
C LEU A 211 3.33 10.52 12.94
N HIS A 212 2.71 11.68 13.16
CA HIS A 212 3.27 12.74 14.00
C HIS A 212 3.42 12.31 15.46
N ASP A 213 2.45 11.57 16.01
CA ASP A 213 2.46 11.10 17.40
C ASP A 213 3.57 10.09 17.73
N GLU A 214 4.19 9.51 16.69
CA GLU A 214 5.37 8.63 16.81
C GLU A 214 6.70 9.41 16.75
N ILE A 215 6.69 10.68 16.35
CA ILE A 215 7.87 11.56 16.37
C ILE A 215 7.99 12.18 17.78
N LYS A 216 8.33 11.34 18.76
CA LYS A 216 8.55 11.74 20.15
C LYS A 216 9.65 10.92 20.79
N VAL A 217 10.40 11.55 21.69
CA VAL A 217 11.32 10.84 22.60
C VAL A 217 10.50 10.15 23.68
N THR A 218 10.72 8.86 23.90
CA THR A 218 9.98 8.04 24.87
C THR A 218 10.89 6.99 25.53
N SER A 219 10.50 6.52 26.71
CA SER A 219 11.15 5.37 27.39
C SER A 219 10.47 4.02 27.09
N GLY A 220 9.36 4.04 26.32
CA GLY A 220 8.70 2.84 25.78
C GLY A 220 9.18 2.50 24.37
N GLU A 221 8.37 1.77 23.59
CA GLU A 221 8.62 1.56 22.16
C GLU A 221 8.61 2.91 21.42
N GLY A 222 9.70 3.25 20.70
CA GLY A 222 9.84 4.52 19.96
C GLY A 222 11.27 5.04 19.93
N ILE A 223 11.42 6.34 19.60
CA ILE A 223 12.72 7.04 19.60
C ILE A 223 13.19 7.19 21.05
N GLN A 224 14.38 6.67 21.36
CA GLN A 224 14.97 6.74 22.70
C GLN A 224 15.69 8.08 22.93
N PRO A 225 15.97 8.47 24.19
CA PRO A 225 16.66 9.73 24.51
C PRO A 225 18.16 9.75 24.17
N ASP A 226 18.80 8.59 23.98
CA ASP A 226 20.23 8.38 23.73
C ASP A 226 20.57 8.24 22.23
#